data_AF-A0A0N8Q4S3-F1
#
_entry.id   AF-A0A0N8Q4S3-F1
#
_cell.length_a   1.000
_cell.length_b   1.000
_cell.length_c   1.000
_cell.angle_alpha   90.00
_cell.angle_beta   90.00
_cell.angle_gamma   90.00
#
_symmetry.space_group_name_H-M   'P 1'
#
loop_
_entity.id
_entity.type
_entity.pdbx_description
1 polymer ?
#
loop_
_entity_poly.entity_id
_entity_poly.type
_entity_poly.pdbx_seq_one_letter_code
_entity_poly.pdbx_strand_id
1 'polypeptide(L)'
;MAKNNVNPPKLAAWLIARFTPKHHQNALLGDLCEEYFLLKTQNPSIANCWFWHQTYLSGQTAFHRLLTNANVIKGVIFSIGLSIFTIIALLVMWLSSMDNVDGFSDGFWHSLLNGNIHLALLEGAFWAGAPEYVMKSVDDGILSFIKLFIDVPAVMMATASLFAMRYLSNTASMRLLCIASLLMVCAPYLYGLYLLSNHDYAATQTGPVLACMLLNVFYLVLPSCYFIAKRLRVERSKVWQSNS
;
A
#
# COMPACT_ATOMS: atom_id res chain seq x y z
N MET A 1 33.79 -41.17 -17.33
CA MET A 1 34.15 -40.15 -16.32
C MET A 1 33.72 -38.78 -16.83
N ALA A 2 32.52 -38.32 -16.47
CA ALA A 2 32.02 -37.02 -16.91
C ALA A 2 32.69 -35.91 -16.09
N LYS A 3 33.56 -35.12 -16.75
CA LYS A 3 34.09 -33.85 -16.21
C LYS A 3 32.93 -32.85 -16.12
N ASN A 4 32.21 -32.88 -15.00
CA ASN A 4 31.31 -31.79 -14.67
C ASN A 4 32.18 -30.60 -14.22
N ASN A 5 32.46 -29.70 -15.15
CA ASN A 5 32.91 -28.34 -14.84
C ASN A 5 31.77 -27.60 -14.14
N VAL A 6 31.51 -27.95 -12.88
CA VAL A 6 30.52 -27.29 -12.04
C VAL A 6 31.14 -25.98 -11.57
N ASN A 7 31.01 -24.95 -12.39
CA ASN A 7 31.20 -23.56 -11.97
C ASN A 7 30.20 -23.23 -10.86
N PRO A 8 30.44 -22.19 -10.02
CA PRO A 8 29.43 -21.74 -9.07
C PRO A 8 28.10 -21.50 -9.78
N PRO A 9 26.95 -21.74 -9.10
CA PRO A 9 25.65 -21.55 -9.70
C PRO A 9 25.53 -20.11 -10.23
N LYS A 10 25.47 -19.96 -11.56
CA LYS A 10 25.51 -18.63 -12.21
C LYS A 10 24.41 -17.70 -11.72
N LEU A 11 23.23 -18.27 -11.43
CA LEU A 11 22.10 -17.52 -10.87
C LEU A 11 22.39 -17.00 -9.46
N ALA A 12 23.00 -17.83 -8.61
CA ALA A 12 23.35 -17.44 -7.25
C ALA A 12 24.42 -16.32 -7.24
N ALA A 13 25.44 -16.45 -8.10
CA ALA A 13 26.46 -15.42 -8.25
C ALA A 13 25.88 -14.10 -8.80
N TRP A 14 24.95 -14.19 -9.75
CA TRP A 14 24.22 -13.04 -10.28
C TRP A 14 23.33 -12.37 -9.21
N LEU A 15 22.69 -13.14 -8.34
CA LEU A 15 21.88 -12.61 -7.23
C LEU A 15 22.76 -11.88 -6.19
N ILE A 16 23.87 -12.49 -5.77
CA ILE A 16 24.83 -11.85 -4.85
C ILE A 16 25.38 -10.55 -5.44
N ALA A 17 25.72 -10.56 -6.74
CA ALA A 17 26.13 -9.37 -7.48
C ALA A 17 25.09 -8.24 -7.41
N ARG A 18 23.80 -8.58 -7.45
CA ARG A 18 22.70 -7.61 -7.38
C ARG A 18 22.43 -7.10 -5.96
N PHE A 19 22.63 -7.94 -4.96
CA PHE A 19 22.40 -7.62 -3.55
C PHE A 19 23.53 -6.78 -2.93
N THR A 20 24.74 -6.92 -3.46
CA THR A 20 25.96 -6.29 -2.92
C THR A 20 26.18 -4.88 -3.52
N PRO A 21 26.63 -3.87 -2.75
CA PRO A 21 27.02 -2.58 -3.32
C PRO A 21 28.17 -2.73 -4.33
N LYS A 22 28.11 -2.01 -5.44
CA LYS A 22 29.09 -2.07 -6.54
C LYS A 22 30.56 -1.97 -6.10
N HIS A 23 30.85 -1.20 -5.04
CA HIS A 23 32.21 -1.03 -4.53
C HIS A 23 32.82 -2.29 -3.90
N HIS A 24 32.02 -3.18 -3.31
CA HIS A 24 32.50 -4.40 -2.64
C HIS A 24 32.15 -5.67 -3.42
N GLN A 25 31.42 -5.52 -4.52
CA GLN A 25 30.87 -6.62 -5.31
C GLN A 25 31.95 -7.56 -5.83
N ASN A 26 33.02 -7.04 -6.42
CA ASN A 26 34.06 -7.86 -7.04
C ASN A 26 34.93 -8.59 -6.00
N ALA A 27 35.24 -7.92 -4.89
CA ALA A 27 35.99 -8.53 -3.79
C ALA A 27 35.17 -9.64 -3.13
N LEU A 28 33.93 -9.35 -2.75
CA LEU A 28 33.04 -10.32 -2.10
C LEU A 28 32.75 -11.53 -2.99
N LEU A 29 32.50 -11.33 -4.29
CA LEU A 29 32.31 -12.44 -5.23
C LEU A 29 33.58 -13.23 -5.47
N GLY A 30 34.75 -12.58 -5.46
CA GLY A 30 36.06 -13.23 -5.53
C GLY A 30 36.24 -14.20 -4.38
N ASP A 31 36.12 -13.72 -3.15
CA ASP A 31 36.26 -14.52 -1.92
C ASP A 31 35.26 -15.69 -1.90
N LEU A 32 33.99 -15.44 -2.22
CA LEU A 32 32.96 -16.48 -2.25
C LEU A 32 33.21 -17.54 -3.34
N CYS A 33 33.80 -17.14 -4.48
CA CYS A 33 34.17 -18.08 -5.53
C CYS A 33 35.37 -18.94 -5.12
N GLU A 34 36.38 -18.34 -4.47
CA GLU A 34 37.54 -19.06 -3.95
C GLU A 34 37.13 -20.11 -2.91
N GLU A 35 36.31 -19.73 -1.92
CA GLU A 35 35.77 -20.67 -0.93
C GLU A 35 34.90 -21.76 -1.55
N TYR A 36 34.09 -21.43 -2.57
CA TYR A 36 33.31 -22.43 -3.30
C TYR A 36 34.20 -23.47 -3.99
N PHE A 37 35.30 -23.06 -4.62
CA PHE A 37 36.23 -23.99 -5.26
C PHE A 37 36.95 -24.87 -4.23
N LEU A 38 37.30 -24.33 -3.06
CA LEU A 38 37.85 -25.11 -1.95
C LEU A 38 36.86 -26.17 -1.46
N LEU A 39 35.61 -25.79 -1.18
CA LEU A 39 34.57 -26.71 -0.72
C LEU A 39 34.21 -27.77 -1.77
N LYS A 40 34.27 -27.39 -3.06
CA LYS A 40 34.03 -28.29 -4.19
C LYS A 40 35.05 -29.43 -4.26
N THR A 41 36.30 -29.19 -3.88
CA THR A 41 37.33 -30.26 -3.87
C THR A 41 36.98 -31.39 -2.90
N GLN A 42 36.24 -31.09 -1.83
CA GLN A 42 35.79 -32.05 -0.84
C GLN A 42 34.44 -32.67 -1.22
N ASN A 43 33.43 -31.85 -1.52
CA ASN A 43 32.11 -32.33 -1.93
C ASN A 43 31.34 -31.28 -2.76
N PRO A 44 31.01 -31.56 -4.03
CA PRO A 44 30.36 -30.60 -4.92
C PRO A 44 28.92 -30.26 -4.50
N SER A 45 28.20 -31.19 -3.86
CA SER A 45 26.83 -30.95 -3.42
C SER A 45 26.79 -30.01 -2.22
N ILE A 46 27.73 -30.16 -1.29
CA ILE A 46 27.86 -29.28 -0.12
C ILE A 46 28.26 -27.87 -0.56
N ALA A 47 29.20 -27.75 -1.51
CA ALA A 47 29.61 -26.46 -2.07
C ALA A 47 28.44 -25.69 -2.71
N ASN A 48 27.58 -26.37 -3.47
CA ASN A 48 26.39 -25.77 -4.05
C ASN A 48 25.37 -25.32 -2.99
N CYS A 49 25.10 -26.17 -1.99
CA CYS A 49 24.19 -25.83 -0.89
C CYS A 49 24.68 -24.61 -0.12
N TRP A 50 25.97 -24.59 0.22
CA TRP A 50 26.62 -23.48 0.90
C TRP A 50 26.55 -22.18 0.10
N PHE A 51 26.78 -22.23 -1.22
CA PHE A 51 26.72 -21.03 -2.07
C PHE A 51 25.30 -20.44 -2.17
N TRP A 52 24.27 -21.29 -2.18
CA TRP A 52 22.87 -20.85 -2.08
C TRP A 52 22.55 -20.26 -0.70
N HIS A 53 23.11 -20.82 0.37
CA HIS A 53 22.97 -20.25 1.70
C HIS A 53 23.58 -18.84 1.80
N GLN A 54 24.76 -18.61 1.23
CA GLN A 54 25.38 -17.28 1.17
C GLN A 54 24.55 -16.30 0.32
N THR A 55 23.93 -16.80 -0.75
CA THR A 55 22.99 -16.01 -1.56
C THR A 55 21.78 -15.57 -0.76
N TYR A 56 21.21 -16.47 0.05
CA TYR A 56 20.11 -16.18 0.94
C TYR A 56 20.47 -15.13 2.00
N LEU A 57 21.62 -15.28 2.67
CA LEU A 57 22.10 -14.32 3.68
C LEU A 57 22.35 -12.92 3.07
N SER A 58 22.97 -12.89 1.88
CA SER A 58 23.19 -11.64 1.12
C SER A 58 21.85 -11.00 0.73
N GLY A 59 20.89 -11.82 0.29
CA GLY A 59 19.53 -11.40 -0.04
C GLY A 59 18.78 -10.83 1.17
N GLN A 60 18.86 -11.49 2.32
CA GLN A 60 18.25 -11.03 3.57
C GLN A 60 18.81 -9.66 3.98
N THR A 61 20.12 -9.48 3.87
CA THR A 61 20.79 -8.20 4.19
C THR A 61 20.39 -7.10 3.22
N ALA A 62 20.35 -7.40 1.92
CA ALA A 62 19.90 -6.44 0.91
C ALA A 62 18.42 -6.07 1.07
N PHE A 63 17.58 -7.05 1.42
CA PHE A 63 16.17 -6.85 1.70
C PHE A 63 15.98 -5.99 2.95
N HIS A 64 16.73 -6.27 4.03
CA HIS A 64 16.71 -5.44 5.23
C HIS A 64 17.14 -3.99 4.93
N ARG A 65 18.19 -3.80 4.11
CA ARG A 65 18.61 -2.47 3.65
C ARG A 65 17.53 -1.76 2.83
N LEU A 66 16.80 -2.50 2.00
CA LEU A 66 15.69 -1.97 1.21
C LEU A 66 14.52 -1.56 2.11
N LEU A 67 14.14 -2.41 3.06
CA LEU A 67 13.08 -2.14 4.04
C LEU A 67 13.43 -1.01 5.01
N THR A 68 14.71 -0.75 5.26
CA THR A 68 15.19 0.37 6.09
C THR A 68 15.48 1.62 5.28
N ASN A 69 15.35 1.61 3.95
CA ASN A 69 15.59 2.80 3.13
C ASN A 69 14.36 3.72 3.17
N ALA A 70 14.50 4.95 3.70
CA ALA A 70 13.38 5.88 3.84
C ALA A 70 12.77 6.28 2.50
N ASN A 71 13.54 6.33 1.42
CA ASN A 71 12.97 6.67 0.12
C ASN A 71 12.07 5.55 -0.40
N VAL A 72 12.46 4.29 -0.14
CA VAL A 72 11.63 3.13 -0.46
C VAL A 72 10.40 3.11 0.44
N ILE A 73 10.56 3.27 1.75
CA ILE A 73 9.42 3.32 2.70
C ILE A 73 8.43 4.42 2.30
N LYS A 74 8.91 5.63 1.99
CA LYS A 74 8.05 6.73 1.52
C LYS A 74 7.33 6.39 0.21
N GLY A 75 8.07 5.81 -0.74
CA GLY A 75 7.50 5.36 -2.02
C GLY A 75 6.40 4.33 -1.81
N VAL A 76 6.62 3.35 -0.95
CA VAL A 76 5.63 2.32 -0.59
C VAL A 76 4.41 2.94 0.09
N ILE A 77 4.60 3.80 1.10
CA ILE A 77 3.49 4.50 1.79
C ILE A 77 2.66 5.30 0.78
N PHE A 78 3.31 6.07 -0.09
CA PHE A 78 2.62 6.88 -1.08
C PHE A 78 1.93 6.02 -2.14
N SER A 79 2.56 4.93 -2.58
CA SER A 79 1.94 3.97 -3.51
C SER A 79 0.69 3.35 -2.92
N ILE A 80 0.73 2.91 -1.66
CA ILE A 80 -0.44 2.35 -0.96
C ILE A 80 -1.54 3.41 -0.85
N GLY A 81 -1.20 4.63 -0.42
CA GLY A 81 -2.16 5.72 -0.30
C GLY A 81 -2.80 6.11 -1.63
N LEU A 82 -2.01 6.14 -2.71
CA LEU A 82 -2.49 6.42 -4.06
C LEU A 82 -3.40 5.30 -4.59
N SER A 83 -3.04 4.03 -4.35
CA SER A 83 -3.91 2.89 -4.71
C SER A 83 -5.26 2.98 -4.00
N ILE A 84 -5.28 3.23 -2.68
CA ILE A 84 -6.52 3.39 -1.92
C ILE A 84 -7.34 4.57 -2.45
N PHE A 85 -6.70 5.72 -2.67
CA PHE A 85 -7.35 6.90 -3.23
C PHE A 85 -8.04 6.59 -4.58
N THR A 86 -7.34 5.93 -5.50
CA THR A 86 -7.88 5.53 -6.80
C THR A 86 -9.03 4.54 -6.67
N ILE A 87 -8.90 3.53 -5.79
CA ILE A 87 -9.95 2.53 -5.56
C ILE A 87 -11.23 3.20 -5.05
N ILE A 88 -11.13 4.12 -4.09
CA ILE A 88 -12.30 4.84 -3.57
C ILE A 88 -12.88 5.76 -4.65
N ALA A 89 -12.05 6.38 -5.49
CA ALA A 89 -12.55 7.19 -6.62
C ALA A 89 -13.38 6.34 -7.59
N LEU A 90 -12.87 5.16 -7.98
CA LEU A 90 -13.59 4.23 -8.84
C LEU A 90 -14.89 3.76 -8.19
N LEU A 91 -14.88 3.49 -6.88
CA LEU A 91 -16.06 3.07 -6.13
C LEU A 91 -17.15 4.16 -6.10
N VAL A 92 -16.77 5.43 -5.94
CA VAL A 92 -17.71 6.57 -5.99
C VAL A 92 -18.28 6.75 -7.40
N MET A 93 -17.45 6.65 -8.44
CA MET A 93 -17.91 6.73 -9.85
C MET A 93 -18.84 5.58 -10.23
N TRP A 94 -18.57 4.39 -9.72
CA TRP A 94 -19.44 3.24 -9.92
C TRP A 94 -20.79 3.46 -9.21
N LEU A 95 -20.80 3.90 -7.94
CA LEU A 95 -22.01 4.23 -7.20
C LEU A 95 -22.88 5.28 -7.92
N SER A 96 -22.26 6.29 -8.55
CA SER A 96 -22.98 7.33 -9.28
C SER A 96 -23.53 6.85 -10.63
N SER A 97 -23.01 5.74 -11.14
CA SER A 97 -23.38 5.15 -12.44
C SER A 97 -24.28 3.91 -12.30
N MET A 98 -24.76 3.64 -11.09
CA MET A 98 -25.41 2.40 -10.68
C MET A 98 -26.85 2.29 -11.18
N ASP A 99 -27.01 2.28 -12.50
CA ASP A 99 -28.32 2.16 -13.16
C ASP A 99 -28.67 0.68 -13.47
N ASN A 100 -27.67 -0.22 -13.60
CA ASN A 100 -27.85 -1.67 -13.74
C ASN A 100 -26.82 -2.43 -12.88
N VAL A 101 -27.27 -3.47 -12.18
CA VAL A 101 -26.43 -4.30 -11.28
C VAL A 101 -26.32 -5.73 -11.80
N ASP A 102 -26.55 -5.85 -13.10
CA ASP A 102 -26.37 -7.07 -13.86
C ASP A 102 -24.90 -7.51 -13.77
N GLY A 103 -24.67 -8.72 -13.31
CA GLY A 103 -23.33 -9.30 -13.11
C GLY A 103 -22.81 -9.29 -11.67
N PHE A 104 -23.51 -8.66 -10.72
CA PHE A 104 -23.23 -8.82 -9.29
C PHE A 104 -23.98 -10.03 -8.72
N SER A 105 -23.45 -10.61 -7.63
CA SER A 105 -24.06 -11.75 -6.96
C SER A 105 -25.47 -11.45 -6.40
N ASP A 106 -26.33 -12.47 -6.34
CA ASP A 106 -27.63 -12.38 -5.68
C ASP A 106 -27.47 -11.90 -4.22
N GLY A 107 -28.24 -10.88 -3.83
CA GLY A 107 -28.18 -10.29 -2.48
C GLY A 107 -27.07 -9.24 -2.26
N PHE A 108 -26.29 -8.91 -3.30
CA PHE A 108 -25.31 -7.83 -3.23
C PHE A 108 -25.93 -6.49 -2.82
N TRP A 109 -27.08 -6.15 -3.40
CA TRP A 109 -27.82 -4.93 -3.06
C TRP A 109 -28.17 -4.82 -1.58
N HIS A 110 -28.66 -5.91 -0.99
CA HIS A 110 -28.96 -5.96 0.43
C HIS A 110 -27.68 -5.79 1.27
N SER A 111 -26.59 -6.41 0.84
CA SER A 111 -25.29 -6.26 1.50
C SER A 111 -24.76 -4.83 1.42
N LEU A 112 -24.93 -4.17 0.28
CA LEU A 112 -24.56 -2.77 0.07
C LEU A 112 -25.35 -1.84 0.98
N LEU A 113 -26.67 -2.02 1.07
CA LEU A 113 -27.54 -1.21 1.92
C LEU A 113 -27.23 -1.39 3.41
N ASN A 114 -26.73 -2.56 3.79
CA ASN A 114 -26.22 -2.84 5.14
C ASN A 114 -24.79 -2.31 5.38
N GLY A 115 -24.25 -1.51 4.46
CA GLY A 115 -22.95 -0.86 4.59
C GLY A 115 -21.76 -1.70 4.12
N ASN A 116 -21.97 -2.94 3.64
CA ASN A 116 -20.89 -3.82 3.18
C ASN A 116 -20.38 -3.48 1.78
N ILE A 117 -20.21 -2.19 1.50
CA ILE A 117 -19.76 -1.68 0.20
C ILE A 117 -18.36 -2.16 -0.20
N HIS A 118 -17.52 -2.53 0.77
CA HIS A 118 -16.20 -3.09 0.49
C HIS A 118 -16.26 -4.42 -0.27
N LEU A 119 -17.38 -5.16 -0.17
CA LEU A 119 -17.58 -6.40 -0.93
C LEU A 119 -17.62 -6.15 -2.43
N ALA A 120 -18.00 -4.94 -2.88
CA ALA A 120 -17.98 -4.56 -4.29
C ALA A 120 -16.57 -4.71 -4.90
N LEU A 121 -15.51 -4.52 -4.12
CA LEU A 121 -14.14 -4.66 -4.58
C LEU A 121 -13.73 -6.11 -4.85
N LEU A 122 -14.47 -7.07 -4.31
CA LEU A 122 -14.25 -8.51 -4.53
C LEU A 122 -15.03 -9.03 -5.75
N GLU A 123 -15.99 -8.25 -6.24
CA GLU A 123 -16.83 -8.62 -7.37
C GLU A 123 -16.12 -8.36 -8.69
N GLY A 124 -16.06 -9.38 -9.56
CA GLY A 124 -15.44 -9.25 -10.88
C GLY A 124 -16.14 -8.20 -11.75
N ALA A 125 -17.46 -8.05 -11.60
CA ALA A 125 -18.28 -7.08 -12.32
C ALA A 125 -17.85 -5.62 -12.06
N PHE A 126 -17.44 -5.30 -10.83
CA PHE A 126 -16.96 -3.97 -10.47
C PHE A 126 -15.73 -3.56 -11.30
N TRP A 127 -14.78 -4.48 -11.47
CA TRP A 127 -13.55 -4.23 -12.21
C TRP A 127 -13.75 -4.27 -13.72
N ALA A 128 -14.60 -5.20 -14.19
CA ALA A 128 -14.93 -5.30 -15.62
C ALA A 128 -15.64 -4.04 -16.13
N GLY A 129 -16.52 -3.45 -15.31
CA GLY A 129 -17.23 -2.20 -15.63
C GLY A 129 -16.39 -0.92 -15.49
N ALA A 130 -15.15 -1.00 -14.99
CA ALA A 130 -14.33 0.19 -14.71
C ALA A 130 -14.14 1.16 -15.87
N PRO A 131 -13.88 0.70 -17.10
CA PRO A 131 -13.76 1.60 -18.24
C PRO A 131 -15.05 2.40 -18.50
N GLU A 132 -16.22 1.80 -18.27
CA GLU A 132 -17.53 2.36 -18.63
C GLU A 132 -17.93 3.50 -17.69
N TYR A 133 -17.88 3.29 -16.37
CA TYR A 133 -18.22 4.36 -15.43
C TYR A 133 -17.16 5.48 -15.37
N VAL A 134 -15.90 5.19 -15.71
CA VAL A 134 -14.88 6.24 -15.90
C VAL A 134 -15.21 7.08 -17.13
N MET A 135 -15.58 6.46 -18.26
CA MET A 135 -15.93 7.19 -19.48
C MET A 135 -17.19 8.06 -19.27
N LYS A 136 -18.24 7.50 -18.67
CA LYS A 136 -19.48 8.25 -18.32
C LYS A 136 -19.16 9.50 -17.49
N SER A 137 -18.29 9.34 -16.48
CA SER A 137 -17.87 10.45 -15.61
C SER A 137 -17.07 11.55 -16.35
N VAL A 138 -16.35 11.19 -17.42
CA VAL A 138 -15.64 12.15 -18.27
C VAL A 138 -16.61 12.90 -19.18
N ASP A 139 -17.60 12.19 -19.74
CA ASP A 139 -18.62 12.75 -20.63
C ASP A 139 -19.56 13.73 -19.91
N ASP A 140 -19.88 13.47 -18.65
CA ASP A 140 -20.70 14.34 -17.79
C ASP A 140 -20.02 15.68 -17.43
N GLY A 141 -18.73 15.81 -17.76
CA GLY A 141 -17.93 17.02 -17.58
C GLY A 141 -17.27 17.17 -16.20
N ILE A 142 -16.17 17.92 -16.16
CA ILE A 142 -15.28 18.05 -14.98
C ILE A 142 -16.02 18.58 -13.74
N LEU A 143 -16.99 19.49 -13.89
CA LEU A 143 -17.72 20.05 -12.75
C LEU A 143 -18.68 19.03 -12.12
N SER A 144 -19.35 18.21 -12.93
CA SER A 144 -20.21 17.13 -12.46
C SER A 144 -19.37 16.07 -11.74
N PHE A 145 -18.22 15.74 -12.31
CA PHE A 145 -17.23 14.87 -11.69
C PHE A 145 -16.79 15.36 -10.30
N ILE A 146 -16.41 16.64 -10.18
CA ILE A 146 -15.97 17.20 -8.88
C ILE A 146 -17.09 17.16 -7.84
N LYS A 147 -18.35 17.39 -8.24
CA LYS A 147 -19.49 17.36 -7.31
C LYS A 147 -19.70 15.98 -6.67
N LEU A 148 -19.35 14.88 -7.34
CA LEU A 148 -19.42 13.53 -6.77
C LEU A 148 -18.57 13.38 -5.51
N PHE A 149 -17.52 14.20 -5.39
CA PHE A 149 -16.57 14.16 -4.30
C PHE A 149 -16.76 15.33 -3.32
N ILE A 150 -17.93 15.94 -3.24
CA ILE A 150 -18.21 17.01 -2.27
C ILE A 150 -19.40 16.59 -1.39
N ASP A 151 -19.08 16.20 -0.15
CA ASP A 151 -20.08 15.96 0.91
C ASP A 151 -19.73 16.82 2.14
N VAL A 152 -20.70 17.59 2.62
CA VAL A 152 -20.47 18.60 3.68
C VAL A 152 -20.03 17.95 5.00
N PRO A 153 -20.74 16.94 5.54
CA PRO A 153 -20.30 16.21 6.74
C PRO A 153 -18.90 15.60 6.59
N ALA A 154 -18.60 14.96 5.48
CA ALA A 154 -17.29 14.36 5.22
C ALA A 154 -16.18 15.41 5.20
N VAL A 155 -16.40 16.56 4.55
CA VAL A 155 -15.43 17.66 4.50
C VAL A 155 -15.19 18.25 5.89
N MET A 156 -16.23 18.45 6.70
CA MET A 156 -16.09 18.93 8.08
C MET A 156 -15.26 17.96 8.94
N MET A 157 -15.53 16.66 8.86
CA MET A 157 -14.75 15.67 9.61
C MET A 157 -13.31 15.55 9.11
N ALA A 158 -13.11 15.58 7.79
CA ALA A 158 -11.77 15.51 7.22
C ALA A 158 -10.94 16.74 7.60
N THR A 159 -11.50 17.95 7.53
CA THR A 159 -10.80 19.17 7.94
C THR A 159 -10.42 19.14 9.41
N ALA A 160 -11.33 18.74 10.31
CA ALA A 160 -11.02 18.56 11.73
C ALA A 160 -9.89 17.53 11.95
N SER A 161 -9.95 16.40 11.24
CA SER A 161 -8.92 15.35 11.29
C SER A 161 -7.57 15.83 10.76
N LEU A 162 -7.54 16.68 9.74
CA LEU A 162 -6.31 17.28 9.21
C LEU A 162 -5.65 18.21 10.23
N PHE A 163 -6.44 19.03 10.95
CA PHE A 163 -5.91 19.87 12.03
C PHE A 163 -5.33 19.00 13.16
N ALA A 164 -6.05 17.95 13.57
CA ALA A 164 -5.59 17.03 14.59
C ALA A 164 -4.30 16.30 14.18
N MET A 165 -4.22 15.80 12.94
CA MET A 165 -3.01 15.17 12.39
C MET A 165 -1.83 16.14 12.32
N ARG A 166 -2.07 17.39 11.91
CA ARG A 166 -1.02 18.42 11.90
C ARG A 166 -0.49 18.67 13.31
N TYR A 167 -1.38 18.79 14.30
CA TYR A 167 -1.00 18.94 15.70
C TYR A 167 -0.17 17.74 16.21
N LEU A 168 -0.65 16.52 15.98
CA LEU A 168 0.04 15.27 16.34
C LEU A 168 1.39 15.15 15.64
N SER A 169 1.51 15.57 14.38
CA SER A 169 2.75 15.48 13.62
C SER A 169 3.90 16.29 14.23
N ASN A 170 3.57 17.30 15.05
CA ASN A 170 4.55 18.14 15.74
C ASN A 170 4.85 17.64 17.15
N THR A 171 3.84 17.13 17.86
CA THR A 171 3.89 16.86 19.31
C THR A 171 4.06 15.38 19.67
N ALA A 172 3.55 14.47 18.84
CA ALA A 172 3.49 13.04 19.14
C ALA A 172 4.73 12.27 18.66
N SER A 173 4.89 11.05 19.20
CA SER A 173 5.85 10.08 18.68
C SER A 173 5.39 9.53 17.32
N MET A 174 6.34 9.08 16.50
CA MET A 174 6.05 8.53 15.16
C MET A 174 5.02 7.38 15.19
N ARG A 175 5.12 6.49 16.18
CA ARG A 175 4.17 5.37 16.34
C ARG A 175 2.75 5.86 16.60
N LEU A 176 2.61 6.83 17.50
CA LEU A 176 1.30 7.40 17.84
C LEU A 176 0.71 8.16 16.65
N LEU A 177 1.53 8.90 15.89
CA LEU A 177 1.09 9.55 14.66
C LEU A 177 0.53 8.54 13.65
N CYS A 178 1.24 7.43 13.39
CA CYS A 178 0.75 6.39 12.48
C CYS A 178 -0.59 5.79 12.93
N ILE A 179 -0.70 5.42 14.21
CA ILE A 179 -1.92 4.81 14.76
C ILE A 179 -3.08 5.81 14.72
N ALA A 180 -2.86 7.05 15.17
CA ALA A 180 -3.90 8.08 15.18
C ALA A 180 -4.35 8.46 13.77
N SER A 181 -3.43 8.61 12.82
CA SER A 181 -3.78 8.85 11.41
C SER A 181 -4.60 7.71 10.82
N LEU A 182 -4.23 6.45 11.09
CA LEU A 182 -5.00 5.29 10.65
C LEU A 182 -6.41 5.29 11.24
N LEU A 183 -6.53 5.53 12.55
CA LEU A 183 -7.82 5.60 13.23
C LEU A 183 -8.70 6.74 12.70
N MET A 184 -8.12 7.92 12.44
CA MET A 184 -8.87 9.06 11.87
C MET A 184 -9.37 8.80 10.45
N VAL A 185 -8.59 8.08 9.63
CA VAL A 185 -9.02 7.66 8.29
C VAL A 185 -10.16 6.63 8.40
N CYS A 186 -10.02 5.63 9.28
CA CYS A 186 -10.97 4.51 9.37
C CYS A 186 -12.22 4.82 10.21
N ALA A 187 -12.19 5.79 11.13
CA ALA A 187 -13.27 5.99 12.10
C ALA A 187 -14.64 6.25 11.44
N PRO A 188 -14.78 7.15 10.45
CA PRO A 188 -16.08 7.35 9.80
C PRO A 188 -16.57 6.13 9.02
N TYR A 189 -15.65 5.33 8.48
CA TYR A 189 -16.00 4.09 7.81
C TYR A 189 -16.55 3.05 8.80
N LEU A 190 -15.84 2.83 9.93
CA LEU A 190 -16.28 1.90 10.97
C LEU A 190 -17.59 2.34 11.63
N TYR A 191 -17.73 3.65 11.86
CA TYR A 191 -18.95 4.21 12.43
C TYR A 191 -20.15 4.06 11.49
N GLY A 192 -19.98 4.33 10.19
CA GLY A 192 -21.04 4.13 9.21
C GLY A 192 -21.42 2.65 9.04
N LEU A 193 -20.45 1.72 9.08
CA LEU A 193 -20.73 0.29 9.14
C LEU A 193 -21.59 -0.07 10.35
N TYR A 194 -21.21 0.41 11.54
CA TYR A 194 -21.97 0.18 12.76
C TYR A 194 -23.39 0.75 12.69
N LEU A 195 -23.57 1.95 12.10
CA LEU A 195 -24.89 2.54 11.94
C LEU A 195 -25.76 1.72 10.99
N LEU A 196 -25.26 1.41 9.80
CA LEU A 196 -26.01 0.70 8.76
C LEU A 196 -26.26 -0.77 9.09
N SER A 197 -25.42 -1.39 9.92
CA SER A 197 -25.65 -2.78 10.35
C SER A 197 -26.70 -2.93 11.43
N ASN A 198 -26.94 -1.88 12.23
CA ASN A 198 -27.79 -1.94 13.42
C ASN A 198 -29.11 -1.18 13.26
N HIS A 199 -29.26 -0.37 12.22
CA HIS A 199 -30.47 0.39 11.95
C HIS A 199 -30.90 0.19 10.49
N ASP A 200 -32.18 -0.14 10.30
CA ASP A 200 -32.80 -0.24 8.99
C ASP A 200 -33.11 1.16 8.45
N TYR A 201 -32.11 1.76 7.81
CA TYR A 201 -32.28 3.05 7.14
C TYR A 201 -32.98 2.87 5.79
N ALA A 202 -33.86 3.82 5.46
CA ALA A 202 -34.37 3.94 4.10
C ALA A 202 -33.21 4.25 3.14
N ALA A 203 -33.28 3.76 1.90
CA ALA A 203 -32.22 3.94 0.89
C ALA A 203 -31.81 5.42 0.67
N THR A 204 -32.75 6.35 0.86
CA THR A 204 -32.50 7.80 0.78
C THR A 204 -31.57 8.34 1.87
N GLN A 205 -31.50 7.66 3.02
CA GLN A 205 -30.63 8.00 4.14
C GLN A 205 -29.32 7.21 4.11
N THR A 206 -29.32 6.01 3.52
CA THR A 206 -28.13 5.17 3.36
C THR A 206 -27.08 5.81 2.44
N GLY A 207 -27.51 6.47 1.35
CA GLY A 207 -26.61 7.11 0.38
C GLY A 207 -25.66 8.14 1.01
N PRO A 208 -26.17 9.17 1.72
CA PRO A 208 -25.33 10.15 2.42
C PRO A 208 -24.39 9.53 3.47
N VAL A 209 -24.83 8.49 4.18
CA VAL A 209 -23.98 7.78 5.15
C VAL A 209 -22.82 7.08 4.44
N LEU A 210 -23.10 6.35 3.35
CA LEU A 210 -22.08 5.72 2.51
C LEU A 210 -21.11 6.75 1.92
N ALA A 211 -21.61 7.89 1.42
CA ALA A 211 -20.76 8.97 0.93
C ALA A 211 -19.81 9.47 2.02
N CYS A 212 -20.31 9.68 3.24
CA CYS A 212 -19.50 10.10 4.37
C CYS A 212 -18.42 9.07 4.76
N MET A 213 -18.77 7.79 4.75
CA MET A 213 -17.84 6.67 5.00
C MET A 213 -16.68 6.66 4.00
N LEU A 214 -16.97 6.82 2.70
CA LEU A 214 -16.00 6.71 1.62
C LEU A 214 -15.19 8.00 1.43
N LEU A 215 -15.85 9.15 1.37
CA LEU A 215 -15.21 10.42 1.06
C LEU A 215 -14.25 10.86 2.17
N ASN A 216 -14.52 10.52 3.43
CA ASN A 216 -13.55 10.79 4.48
C ASN A 216 -12.22 10.03 4.26
N VAL A 217 -12.28 8.77 3.83
CA VAL A 217 -11.07 7.99 3.48
C VAL A 217 -10.36 8.65 2.30
N PHE A 218 -11.11 9.03 1.26
CA PHE A 218 -10.60 9.70 0.07
C PHE A 218 -9.85 11.00 0.40
N TYR A 219 -10.42 11.86 1.24
CA TYR A 219 -9.80 13.13 1.62
C TYR A 219 -8.57 12.96 2.52
N LEU A 220 -8.57 11.95 3.40
CA LEU A 220 -7.54 11.84 4.44
C LEU A 220 -6.37 10.92 4.11
N VAL A 221 -6.54 9.95 3.20
CA VAL A 221 -5.50 8.94 2.94
C VAL A 221 -4.19 9.57 2.43
N LEU A 222 -4.26 10.47 1.44
CA LEU A 222 -3.07 11.12 0.88
C LEU A 222 -2.42 12.11 1.86
N PRO A 223 -3.16 13.02 2.53
CA PRO A 223 -2.58 13.86 3.57
C PRO A 223 -1.93 13.06 4.71
N SER A 224 -2.54 11.97 5.15
CA SER A 224 -1.98 11.08 6.19
C SER A 224 -0.63 10.52 5.75
N CYS A 225 -0.55 10.00 4.52
CA CYS A 225 0.70 9.52 3.92
C CYS A 225 1.77 10.63 3.88
N TYR A 226 1.38 11.86 3.53
CA TYR A 226 2.27 13.01 3.49
C TYR A 226 2.83 13.37 4.88
N PHE A 227 1.99 13.48 5.90
CA PHE A 227 2.44 13.83 7.26
C PHE A 227 3.40 12.78 7.83
N ILE A 228 3.09 11.49 7.64
CA ILE A 228 3.94 10.37 8.04
C ILE A 228 5.28 10.43 7.30
N ALA A 229 5.25 10.56 5.97
CA ALA A 229 6.47 10.63 5.15
C ALA A 229 7.35 11.84 5.49
N LYS A 230 6.73 13.00 5.79
CA LYS A 230 7.42 14.22 6.22
C LYS A 230 8.09 14.02 7.57
N ARG A 231 7.40 13.44 8.56
CA ARG A 231 7.97 13.21 9.90
C ARG A 231 9.13 12.21 9.87
N LEU A 232 9.00 11.12 9.10
CA LEU A 232 10.09 10.15 8.88
C LEU A 232 11.37 10.79 8.34
N ARG A 233 11.25 11.83 7.50
CA ARG A 233 12.41 12.57 6.98
C ARG A 233 13.16 13.30 8.11
N VAL A 234 12.42 13.96 9.01
CA VAL A 234 12.97 14.81 10.07
C VAL A 234 13.62 13.98 11.18
N GLU A 235 13.00 12.88 11.59
CA GLU A 235 13.58 12.03 12.65
C GLU A 235 14.89 11.38 12.19
N ARG A 236 14.95 10.92 10.94
CA ARG A 236 16.19 10.38 10.39
C ARG A 236 17.31 11.42 10.33
N SER A 237 17.04 12.66 9.88
CA SER A 237 18.10 13.68 9.82
C SER A 237 18.68 13.99 11.21
N LYS A 238 17.88 13.91 12.27
CA LYS A 238 18.37 14.09 13.65
C LYS A 238 19.29 12.95 14.10
N VAL A 239 18.95 11.70 13.78
CA VAL A 239 19.79 10.52 14.13
C VAL A 239 21.17 10.60 13.46
N TRP A 240 21.24 11.11 12.23
CA TRP A 240 22.53 11.29 11.54
C TRP A 240 23.37 12.42 12.13
N GLN A 241 22.74 13.48 12.66
CA GLN A 241 23.44 14.60 13.31
C GLN A 241 23.88 14.29 14.75
N SER A 242 23.24 13.35 15.44
CA SER A 242 23.66 12.93 16.80
C SER A 242 24.80 11.93 16.81
N ASN A 243 25.06 11.26 15.67
CA ASN A 243 26.08 10.22 15.51
C ASN A 243 27.34 10.72 14.78
N SER A 244 27.40 12.03 14.45
CA SER A 244 28.55 12.73 13.89
C SER A 244 29.17 13.66 14.93
#